data_AF-A0A1B6D229-F1
#
_entry.id   AF-A0A1B6D229-F1
#
_cell.length_a   1.000
_cell.length_b   1.000
_cell.length_c   1.000
_cell.angle_alpha   90.00
_cell.angle_beta   90.00
_cell.angle_gamma   90.00
#
_symmetry.space_group_name_H-M   'P 1'
#
loop_
_entity.id
_entity.type
_entity.pdbx_description
1 polymer ?
#
loop_
_entity_poly.entity_id
_entity_poly.type
_entity_poly.pdbx_seq_one_letter_code
_entity_poly.pdbx_strand_id
1 'polypeptide(L)'
;ACDLKTQLEGFKSDNLKPSETQEKNILPTAEDVKQERQHNELIQGVENFKPDKLKRTNTNEKIILPNAQDVAAEKTQKALIEGVEAFDTGRLKHTETQEKNPLPDKTVVEQEKQHINLIEGVEHFDKSTMKHTLTEEKNSLPDPQAIETEKGQQRLFQGIENFDTAKLKHTETLEKNPLPTKEVIDLEKKA
;
A
#
# COMPACT_ATOMS: atom_id res chain seq x y z
N ALA A 1 2.02 -57.17 32.57
CA ALA A 1 1.07 -57.06 31.45
C ALA A 1 0.36 -58.40 31.32
N CYS A 2 -0.96 -58.47 31.50
CA CYS A 2 -1.70 -59.66 31.07
C CYS A 2 -1.78 -59.62 29.55
N ASP A 3 -1.34 -60.68 28.88
CA ASP A 3 -1.37 -60.82 27.42
C ASP A 3 -2.83 -60.96 26.94
N LEU A 4 -3.15 -60.35 25.79
CA LEU A 4 -4.51 -60.33 25.22
C LEU A 4 -5.04 -61.77 25.01
N LYS A 5 -4.12 -62.70 24.71
CA LYS A 5 -4.44 -64.11 24.53
C LYS A 5 -5.04 -64.74 25.79
N THR A 6 -4.49 -64.45 26.97
CA THR A 6 -5.01 -64.98 28.24
C THR A 6 -6.36 -64.36 28.60
N GLN A 7 -6.59 -63.10 28.23
CA GLN A 7 -7.89 -62.43 28.43
C GLN A 7 -9.01 -63.03 27.55
N LEU A 8 -8.68 -63.45 26.33
CA LEU A 8 -9.64 -64.11 25.43
C LEU A 8 -9.89 -65.57 25.81
N GLU A 9 -8.87 -66.31 26.27
CA GLU A 9 -9.05 -67.70 26.74
C GLU A 9 -9.93 -67.81 27.99
N GLY A 10 -9.96 -66.77 28.84
CA GLY A 10 -10.87 -66.67 30.00
C GLY A 10 -12.26 -66.12 29.68
N PHE A 11 -12.52 -65.71 28.43
CA PHE A 11 -13.79 -65.10 28.04
C PHE A 11 -14.89 -66.15 27.95
N LYS A 12 -15.81 -66.16 28.92
CA LYS A 12 -16.99 -67.01 28.90
C LYS A 12 -18.08 -66.34 28.07
N SER A 13 -18.34 -66.88 26.87
CA SER A 13 -19.45 -66.45 26.02
C SER A 13 -20.82 -66.57 26.70
N ASP A 14 -20.94 -67.41 27.72
CA ASP A 14 -22.17 -67.55 28.52
C ASP A 14 -22.47 -66.30 29.37
N ASN A 15 -21.48 -65.44 29.59
CA ASN A 15 -21.65 -64.16 30.28
C ASN A 15 -22.05 -63.02 29.33
N LEU A 16 -22.12 -63.25 28.01
CA LEU A 16 -22.75 -62.29 27.09
C LEU A 16 -24.24 -62.28 27.36
N LYS A 17 -24.78 -61.09 27.65
CA LYS A 17 -26.23 -60.93 27.78
C LYS A 17 -26.86 -61.33 26.44
N PRO A 18 -27.82 -62.27 26.42
CA PRO A 18 -28.57 -62.55 25.19
C PRO A 18 -29.22 -61.23 24.75
N SER A 19 -28.90 -60.82 23.53
CA SER A 19 -29.48 -59.64 22.90
C SER A 19 -30.43 -60.12 21.82
N GLU A 20 -31.70 -59.74 21.95
CA GLU A 20 -32.75 -60.11 21.00
C GLU A 20 -32.56 -59.28 19.73
N THR A 21 -32.23 -59.93 18.62
CA THR A 21 -32.17 -59.27 17.30
C THR A 21 -33.59 -59.14 16.77
N GLN A 22 -34.15 -57.93 16.81
CA GLN A 22 -35.45 -57.65 16.19
C GLN A 22 -35.27 -57.37 14.71
N GLU A 23 -35.74 -58.28 13.85
CA GLU A 23 -35.92 -58.01 12.43
C GLU A 23 -37.09 -57.03 12.25
N LYS A 24 -36.79 -55.77 11.92
CA LYS A 24 -37.81 -54.74 11.70
C LYS A 24 -38.45 -54.87 10.32
N ASN A 25 -39.23 -55.92 10.12
CA ASN A 25 -40.14 -56.04 8.97
C ASN A 25 -41.39 -55.19 9.23
N ILE A 26 -41.24 -53.87 9.23
CA ILE A 26 -42.40 -52.96 9.28
C ILE A 26 -43.12 -53.01 7.94
N LEU A 27 -44.42 -53.29 7.97
CA LEU A 27 -45.27 -53.14 6.79
C LEU A 27 -45.38 -51.66 6.41
N PRO A 28 -45.51 -51.33 5.10
CA PRO A 28 -45.78 -49.97 4.68
C PRO A 28 -46.97 -49.38 5.42
N THR A 29 -46.86 -48.13 5.85
CA THR A 29 -47.95 -47.41 6.48
C THR A 29 -49.01 -47.02 5.44
N ALA A 30 -50.21 -46.67 5.90
CA ALA A 30 -51.27 -46.15 5.02
C ALA A 30 -50.84 -44.87 4.29
N GLU A 31 -49.95 -44.07 4.89
CA GLU A 31 -49.38 -42.88 4.25
C GLU A 31 -48.38 -43.25 3.16
N ASP A 32 -47.52 -44.24 3.38
CA ASP A 32 -46.55 -44.72 2.37
C ASP A 32 -47.27 -45.19 1.10
N VAL A 33 -48.33 -45.99 1.26
CA VAL A 33 -49.14 -46.50 0.14
C VAL A 33 -49.87 -45.35 -0.59
N LYS A 34 -50.34 -44.35 0.16
CA LYS A 34 -51.02 -43.19 -0.42
C LYS A 34 -50.05 -42.32 -1.23
N GLN A 35 -48.84 -42.09 -0.73
CA GLN A 35 -47.80 -41.36 -1.43
C GLN A 35 -47.34 -42.10 -2.68
N GLU A 36 -47.13 -43.42 -2.58
CA GLU A 36 -46.79 -44.26 -3.73
C GLU A 36 -47.87 -44.20 -4.81
N ARG A 37 -49.15 -44.27 -4.41
CA ARG A 37 -50.28 -44.13 -5.34
C ARG A 37 -50.27 -42.79 -6.06
N GLN A 38 -50.10 -41.68 -5.31
CA GLN A 38 -50.03 -40.34 -5.89
C GLN A 38 -48.83 -40.20 -6.85
N HIS A 39 -47.69 -40.77 -6.50
CA HIS A 39 -46.50 -40.77 -7.34
C HIS A 39 -46.73 -41.54 -8.64
N ASN A 40 -47.31 -42.73 -8.55
CA ASN A 40 -47.64 -43.55 -9.72
C ASN A 40 -48.69 -42.88 -10.62
N GLU A 41 -49.70 -42.23 -10.04
CA GLU A 41 -50.69 -41.44 -10.81
C GLU A 41 -50.02 -40.28 -11.56
N LEU A 42 -49.07 -39.58 -10.95
CA LEU A 42 -48.31 -38.51 -11.60
C LEU A 42 -47.46 -39.04 -12.75
N ILE A 43 -46.71 -40.12 -12.52
CA ILE A 43 -45.88 -40.76 -13.55
C ILE A 43 -46.75 -41.19 -14.71
N GLN A 44 -47.85 -41.90 -14.44
CA GLN A 44 -48.77 -42.35 -15.48
C GLN A 44 -49.38 -41.17 -16.25
N GLY A 45 -49.68 -40.06 -15.58
CA GLY A 45 -50.18 -38.84 -16.20
C GLY A 45 -49.18 -38.22 -17.18
N VAL A 46 -47.88 -38.22 -16.83
CA VAL A 46 -46.80 -37.74 -17.70
C VAL A 46 -46.51 -38.72 -18.83
N GLU A 47 -46.45 -40.02 -18.57
CA GLU A 47 -46.23 -41.05 -19.60
C GLU A 47 -47.33 -41.07 -20.66
N ASN A 48 -48.59 -40.89 -20.25
CA ASN A 48 -49.74 -40.85 -21.15
C ASN A 48 -50.04 -39.44 -21.68
N PHE A 49 -49.18 -38.46 -21.40
CA PHE A 49 -49.35 -37.11 -21.88
C PHE A 49 -49.26 -37.07 -23.41
N LYS A 50 -50.34 -36.59 -24.06
CA LYS A 50 -50.39 -36.43 -25.52
C LYS A 50 -49.95 -35.02 -25.90
N PRO A 51 -48.73 -34.83 -26.46
CA PRO A 51 -48.25 -33.50 -26.83
C PRO A 51 -49.14 -32.81 -27.88
N ASP A 52 -49.88 -33.57 -28.68
CA ASP A 52 -50.84 -33.04 -29.66
C ASP A 52 -52.00 -32.25 -29.03
N LYS A 53 -52.25 -32.43 -27.73
CA LYS A 53 -53.25 -31.64 -26.99
C LYS A 53 -52.73 -30.27 -26.55
N LEU A 54 -51.42 -30.01 -26.68
CA LEU A 54 -50.87 -28.68 -26.42
C LEU A 54 -51.39 -27.70 -27.48
N LYS A 55 -51.93 -26.57 -27.02
CA LYS A 55 -52.30 -25.48 -27.91
C LYS A 55 -51.03 -24.97 -28.59
N ARG A 56 -51.08 -24.84 -29.92
CA ARG A 56 -50.03 -24.14 -30.66
C ARG A 56 -49.91 -22.71 -30.11
N THR A 57 -48.69 -22.33 -29.75
CA THR A 57 -48.37 -20.97 -29.33
C THR A 57 -47.31 -20.43 -30.27
N ASN A 58 -47.42 -19.15 -30.65
CA ASN A 58 -46.40 -18.50 -31.46
C ASN A 58 -45.27 -18.01 -30.55
N THR A 59 -44.09 -18.60 -30.69
CA THR A 59 -42.87 -18.13 -30.05
C THR A 59 -42.28 -16.98 -30.89
N ASN A 60 -42.17 -15.79 -30.30
CA ASN A 60 -41.48 -14.66 -30.94
C ASN A 60 -39.99 -14.71 -30.57
N GLU A 61 -39.19 -15.37 -31.39
CA GLU A 61 -37.73 -15.33 -31.28
C GLU A 61 -37.20 -14.02 -31.90
N LYS A 62 -36.50 -13.21 -31.10
CA LYS A 62 -35.84 -12.00 -31.60
C LYS A 62 -34.55 -12.40 -32.32
N ILE A 63 -34.63 -12.63 -33.62
CA ILE A 63 -33.44 -12.70 -34.48
C ILE A 63 -32.98 -11.25 -34.71
N ILE A 64 -31.94 -10.82 -33.99
CA ILE A 64 -31.33 -9.52 -34.24
C ILE A 64 -30.49 -9.65 -35.51
N LEU A 65 -30.95 -9.01 -36.58
CA LEU A 65 -30.16 -8.88 -37.80
C LEU A 65 -28.96 -7.94 -37.54
N PRO A 66 -27.80 -8.21 -38.17
CA PRO A 66 -26.68 -7.26 -38.14
C PRO A 66 -27.17 -5.87 -38.54
N ASN A 67 -26.82 -4.87 -37.75
CA ASN A 67 -27.20 -3.50 -38.05
C ASN A 67 -26.24 -2.90 -39.10
N ALA A 68 -26.55 -1.71 -39.60
CA ALA A 68 -25.73 -1.04 -40.62
C ALA A 68 -24.29 -0.75 -40.14
N GLN A 69 -24.08 -0.54 -38.84
CA GLN A 69 -22.76 -0.33 -38.24
C GLN A 69 -21.94 -1.63 -38.25
N ASP A 70 -22.57 -2.77 -37.95
CA ASP A 70 -21.90 -4.08 -37.97
C ASP A 70 -21.38 -4.42 -39.38
N VAL A 71 -22.22 -4.21 -40.40
CA VAL A 71 -21.85 -4.44 -41.80
C VAL A 71 -20.77 -3.47 -42.28
N ALA A 72 -20.83 -2.20 -41.87
CA ALA A 72 -19.82 -1.20 -42.22
C ALA A 72 -18.46 -1.52 -41.59
N ALA A 73 -18.46 -1.98 -40.32
CA ALA A 73 -17.26 -2.41 -39.62
C ALA A 73 -16.63 -3.63 -40.32
N GLU A 74 -17.44 -4.64 -40.64
CA GLU A 74 -16.96 -5.84 -41.35
C GLU A 74 -16.35 -5.50 -42.72
N LYS A 75 -17.01 -4.62 -43.50
CA LYS A 75 -16.50 -4.17 -44.80
C LYS A 75 -15.17 -3.43 -44.67
N THR A 76 -15.03 -2.59 -43.65
CA THR A 76 -13.80 -1.83 -43.39
C THR A 76 -12.66 -2.77 -43.00
N GLN A 77 -12.92 -3.72 -42.10
CA GLN A 77 -11.93 -4.72 -41.69
C GLN A 77 -11.49 -5.58 -42.89
N LYS A 78 -12.43 -6.03 -43.71
CA LYS A 78 -12.13 -6.81 -44.91
C LYS A 78 -11.26 -6.03 -45.89
N ALA A 79 -11.60 -4.77 -46.17
CA ALA A 79 -10.81 -3.92 -47.06
C ALA A 79 -9.38 -3.67 -46.53
N LEU A 80 -9.22 -3.53 -45.21
CA LEU A 80 -7.90 -3.40 -44.59
C LEU A 80 -7.05 -4.66 -44.80
N ILE A 81 -7.63 -5.84 -44.56
CA ILE A 81 -6.95 -7.12 -44.73
C ILE A 81 -6.52 -7.31 -46.19
N GLU A 82 -7.44 -7.10 -47.14
CA GLU A 82 -7.14 -7.18 -48.57
C GLU A 82 -6.03 -6.19 -48.98
N GLY A 83 -6.03 -4.98 -48.41
CA GLY A 83 -5.00 -3.97 -48.66
C GLY A 83 -3.62 -4.35 -48.14
N VAL A 84 -3.56 -5.04 -46.99
CA VAL A 84 -2.29 -5.56 -46.43
C VAL A 84 -1.81 -6.78 -47.21
N GLU A 85 -2.71 -7.70 -47.59
CA GLU A 85 -2.35 -8.87 -48.41
C GLU A 85 -1.83 -8.48 -49.79
N ALA A 86 -2.42 -7.45 -50.40
CA ALA A 86 -1.99 -6.92 -51.69
C ALA A 86 -0.81 -5.93 -51.59
N PHE A 87 -0.27 -5.70 -50.39
CA PHE A 87 0.80 -4.72 -50.20
C PHE A 87 2.13 -5.21 -50.79
N ASP A 88 2.57 -4.55 -51.86
CA ASP A 88 3.88 -4.78 -52.47
C ASP A 88 5.01 -4.19 -51.61
N THR A 89 5.75 -5.07 -50.93
CA THR A 89 6.91 -4.71 -50.11
C THR A 89 8.07 -4.11 -50.94
N GLY A 90 8.10 -4.33 -52.26
CA GLY A 90 9.05 -3.69 -53.18
C GLY A 90 8.83 -2.19 -53.33
N ARG A 91 7.67 -1.66 -52.91
CA ARG A 91 7.39 -0.21 -52.86
C ARG A 91 7.97 0.47 -51.62
N LEU A 92 8.44 -0.29 -50.63
CA LEU A 92 9.13 0.27 -49.48
C LEU A 92 10.46 0.87 -49.94
N LYS A 93 10.76 2.08 -49.45
CA LYS A 93 12.06 2.69 -49.70
C LYS A 93 13.13 1.85 -48.99
N HIS A 94 14.18 1.48 -49.73
CA HIS A 94 15.35 0.84 -49.13
C HIS A 94 16.05 1.85 -48.21
N THR A 95 16.20 1.48 -46.94
CA THR A 95 17.00 2.22 -45.96
C THR A 95 18.22 1.37 -45.63
N GLU A 96 19.39 1.83 -46.06
CA GLU A 96 20.66 1.21 -45.70
C GLU A 96 21.03 1.66 -44.27
N THR A 97 20.94 0.73 -43.31
CA THR A 97 21.37 0.99 -41.93
C THR A 97 22.86 0.71 -41.79
N GLN A 98 23.66 1.76 -41.62
CA GLN A 98 25.09 1.66 -41.35
C GLN A 98 25.33 1.61 -39.82
N GLU A 99 25.69 0.44 -39.30
CA GLU A 99 26.16 0.28 -37.91
C GLU A 99 27.59 0.83 -37.80
N LYS A 100 27.74 2.00 -37.17
CA LYS A 100 29.06 2.56 -36.87
C LYS A 100 29.52 2.02 -35.52
N ASN A 101 30.48 1.09 -35.54
CA ASN A 101 31.35 0.80 -34.39
C ASN A 101 32.70 1.51 -34.61
N PRO A 102 32.79 2.84 -34.42
CA PRO A 102 34.08 3.52 -34.49
C PRO A 102 34.98 2.99 -33.37
N LEU A 103 36.23 2.69 -33.73
CA LEU A 103 37.24 2.39 -32.73
C LEU A 103 37.43 3.61 -31.81
N PRO A 104 37.78 3.40 -30.52
CA PRO A 104 38.14 4.49 -29.62
C PRO A 104 39.23 5.35 -30.26
N ASP A 105 39.06 6.66 -30.24
CA ASP A 105 40.09 7.58 -30.72
C ASP A 105 41.23 7.73 -29.69
N LYS A 106 42.30 8.42 -30.09
CA LYS A 106 43.46 8.63 -29.22
C LYS A 106 43.10 9.35 -27.91
N THR A 107 42.11 10.23 -27.94
CA THR A 107 41.71 11.01 -26.76
C THR A 107 41.02 10.12 -25.73
N VAL A 108 40.16 9.20 -26.18
CA VAL A 108 39.48 8.22 -25.33
C VAL A 108 40.51 7.30 -24.66
N VAL A 109 41.49 6.81 -25.43
CA VAL A 109 42.56 5.94 -24.90
C VAL A 109 43.45 6.68 -23.90
N GLU A 110 43.79 7.95 -24.16
CA GLU A 110 44.58 8.76 -23.24
C GLU A 110 43.83 9.05 -21.93
N GLN A 111 42.53 9.36 -22.01
CA GLN A 111 41.68 9.54 -20.83
C GLN A 111 41.57 8.25 -20.00
N GLU A 112 41.37 7.11 -20.65
CA GLU A 112 41.31 5.81 -19.98
C GLU A 112 42.64 5.50 -19.28
N LYS A 113 43.77 5.76 -19.94
CA LYS A 113 45.10 5.59 -19.33
C LYS A 113 45.32 6.50 -18.12
N GLN A 114 44.87 7.76 -18.18
CA GLN A 114 44.95 8.67 -17.04
C GLN A 114 44.11 8.18 -15.86
N HIS A 115 42.91 7.67 -16.13
CA HIS A 115 42.02 7.13 -15.11
C HIS A 115 42.60 5.88 -14.44
N ILE A 116 43.15 4.95 -15.24
CA ILE A 116 43.83 3.75 -14.72
C ILE A 116 45.00 4.15 -13.82
N ASN A 117 45.87 5.06 -14.27
CA ASN A 117 47.01 5.51 -13.47
C ASN A 117 46.58 6.15 -12.14
N LEU A 118 45.46 6.88 -12.12
CA LEU A 118 44.91 7.46 -10.89
C LEU A 118 44.45 6.36 -9.93
N ILE A 119 43.73 5.36 -10.44
CA ILE A 119 43.26 4.23 -9.63
C ILE A 119 44.44 3.46 -9.04
N GLU A 120 45.42 3.10 -9.87
CA GLU A 120 46.64 2.39 -9.42
C GLU A 120 47.40 3.21 -8.36
N GLY A 121 47.52 4.52 -8.57
CA GLY A 121 48.17 5.42 -7.62
C GLY A 121 47.46 5.48 -6.27
N VAL A 122 46.13 5.41 -6.25
CA VAL A 122 45.32 5.36 -5.02
C VAL A 122 45.36 3.98 -4.37
N GLU A 123 45.30 2.90 -5.16
CA GLU A 123 45.33 1.51 -4.69
C GLU A 123 46.65 1.20 -3.97
N HIS A 124 47.77 1.68 -4.52
CA HIS A 124 49.11 1.50 -3.95
C HIS A 124 49.56 2.67 -3.06
N PHE A 125 48.66 3.57 -2.69
CA PHE A 125 48.99 4.72 -1.85
C PHE A 125 49.38 4.27 -0.43
N ASP A 126 50.64 4.51 -0.05
CA ASP A 126 51.14 4.20 1.27
C ASP A 126 50.64 5.21 2.31
N LYS A 127 49.62 4.81 3.06
CA LYS A 127 49.03 5.59 4.16
C LYS A 127 50.01 5.93 5.28
N SER A 128 51.12 5.19 5.42
CA SER A 128 52.14 5.49 6.43
C SER A 128 52.94 6.76 6.12
N THR A 129 52.91 7.22 4.86
CA THR A 129 53.53 8.49 4.44
C THR A 129 52.66 9.71 4.76
N MET A 130 51.41 9.51 5.16
CA MET A 130 50.53 10.61 5.56
C MET A 130 51.00 11.22 6.88
N LYS A 131 51.01 12.55 6.96
CA LYS A 131 51.31 13.25 8.20
C LYS A 131 50.20 12.97 9.22
N HIS A 132 50.54 12.35 10.35
CA HIS A 132 49.64 12.23 11.47
C HIS A 132 49.26 13.62 11.99
N THR A 133 47.96 13.91 12.03
CA THR A 133 47.43 15.11 12.67
C THR A 133 46.72 14.68 13.93
N LEU A 134 47.17 15.18 15.08
CA LEU A 134 46.52 14.96 16.37
C LEU A 134 45.44 16.05 16.52
N THR A 135 44.16 15.67 16.42
CA THR A 135 43.05 16.59 16.63
C THR A 135 42.85 16.76 18.14
N GLU A 136 43.21 17.91 18.70
CA GLU A 136 42.87 18.24 20.09
C GLU A 136 41.52 18.97 20.14
N GLU A 137 40.53 18.33 20.76
CA GLU A 137 39.28 18.97 21.13
C GLU A 137 39.53 19.93 22.31
N LYS A 138 39.45 21.23 22.05
CA LYS A 138 39.58 22.26 23.09
C LYS A 138 38.31 22.34 23.94
N ASN A 139 38.14 21.43 24.89
CA ASN A 139 37.21 21.62 26.00
C ASN A 139 37.84 22.57 27.03
N SER A 140 37.90 23.87 26.71
CA SER A 140 38.33 24.88 27.67
C SER A 140 37.23 25.09 28.71
N LEU A 141 37.59 24.91 29.99
CA LEU A 141 36.72 25.31 31.09
C LEU A 141 36.46 26.83 31.03
N PRO A 142 35.27 27.30 31.44
CA PRO A 142 34.99 28.73 31.56
C PRO A 142 36.05 29.41 32.42
N ASP A 143 36.51 30.60 32.01
CA ASP A 143 37.48 31.35 32.79
C ASP A 143 36.86 31.86 34.12
N PRO A 144 37.69 32.16 35.13
CA PRO A 144 37.19 32.63 36.43
C PRO A 144 36.33 33.89 36.35
N GLN A 145 36.57 34.76 35.35
CA GLN A 145 35.82 36.00 35.15
C GLN A 145 34.40 35.69 34.65
N ALA A 146 34.25 34.77 33.71
CA ALA A 146 32.97 34.28 33.22
C ALA A 146 32.15 33.67 34.39
N ILE A 147 32.79 32.88 35.23
CA ILE A 147 32.14 32.28 36.42
C ILE A 147 31.70 33.36 37.42
N GLU A 148 32.52 34.39 37.64
CA GLU A 148 32.18 35.47 38.56
C GLU A 148 31.03 36.34 38.03
N THR A 149 31.03 36.66 36.73
CA THR A 149 29.92 37.39 36.10
C THR A 149 28.62 36.61 36.17
N GLU A 150 28.64 35.30 35.90
CA GLU A 150 27.48 34.43 36.01
C GLU A 150 26.96 34.36 37.46
N LYS A 151 27.84 34.19 38.45
CA LYS A 151 27.45 34.25 39.87
C LYS A 151 26.84 35.58 40.25
N GLY A 152 27.35 36.69 39.72
CA GLY A 152 26.79 38.02 39.92
C GLY A 152 25.37 38.13 39.36
N GLN A 153 25.14 37.64 38.14
CA GLN A 153 23.82 37.62 37.52
C GLN A 153 22.84 36.75 38.30
N GLN A 154 23.25 35.55 38.73
CA GLN A 154 22.40 34.68 39.54
C GLN A 154 21.98 35.34 40.86
N ARG A 155 22.90 36.04 41.54
CA ARG A 155 22.57 36.82 42.75
C ARG A 155 21.57 37.94 42.48
N LEU A 156 21.72 38.65 41.37
CA LEU A 156 20.78 39.70 40.97
C LEU A 156 19.39 39.12 40.73
N PHE A 157 19.28 38.04 39.94
CA PHE A 157 18.02 37.38 39.68
C PHE A 157 17.35 36.90 40.96
N GLN A 158 18.12 36.26 41.85
CA GLN A 158 17.60 35.79 43.14
C GLN A 158 17.16 36.96 44.04
N GLY A 159 17.85 38.10 44.00
CA GLY A 159 17.45 39.31 44.72
C GLY A 159 16.14 39.90 44.21
N ILE A 160 15.90 39.89 42.90
CA ILE A 160 14.65 40.32 42.28
C ILE A 160 13.51 39.34 42.60
N GLU A 161 13.76 38.04 42.44
CA GLU A 161 12.76 36.99 42.68
C GLU A 161 12.26 37.00 44.13
N ASN A 162 13.15 37.27 45.09
CA ASN A 162 12.82 37.33 46.51
C ASN A 162 12.55 38.77 47.01
N PHE A 163 12.37 39.75 46.12
CA PHE A 163 12.14 41.12 46.53
C PHE A 163 10.71 41.30 47.07
N ASP A 164 10.62 41.68 48.35
CA ASP A 164 9.36 41.97 49.00
C ASP A 164 8.84 43.36 48.62
N THR A 165 7.83 43.41 47.75
CA THR A 165 7.22 44.66 47.29
C THR A 165 6.56 45.46 48.41
N ALA A 166 6.21 44.84 49.54
CA ALA A 166 5.63 45.55 50.68
C ALA A 166 6.65 46.46 51.39
N LYS A 167 7.96 46.26 51.16
CA LYS A 167 9.03 47.13 51.67
C LYS A 167 9.22 48.41 50.85
N LEU A 168 8.54 48.54 49.70
CA LEU A 168 8.54 49.78 48.94
C LEU A 168 7.80 50.85 49.76
N LYS A 169 8.49 51.97 50.02
CA LYS A 169 7.88 53.10 50.73
C LYS A 169 6.79 53.69 49.84
N HIS A 170 5.60 53.92 50.41
CA HIS A 170 4.55 54.66 49.73
C HIS A 170 5.06 56.07 49.40
N THR A 171 4.93 56.47 48.15
CA THR A 171 5.26 57.81 47.68
C THR A 171 4.07 58.34 46.90
N GLU A 172 3.61 59.53 47.29
CA GLU A 172 2.52 60.21 46.60
C GLU A 172 3.12 60.96 45.39
N THR A 173 2.78 60.51 44.18
CA THR A 173 3.23 61.16 42.95
C THR A 173 2.28 62.30 42.59
N LEU A 174 2.77 63.54 42.65
CA LEU A 174 2.03 64.71 42.15
C LEU A 174 2.25 64.84 40.65
N GLU A 175 1.37 64.24 39.86
CA GLU A 175 1.30 64.48 38.42
C GLU A 175 0.71 65.86 38.17
N LYS A 176 1.57 66.84 37.88
CA LYS A 176 1.12 68.16 37.43
C LYS A 176 0.75 68.03 35.95
N ASN A 177 -0.53 68.12 35.63
CA ASN A 177 -1.01 68.45 34.29
C ASN A 177 -1.27 69.96 34.20
N PRO A 178 -0.24 70.82 34.03
CA PRO A 178 -0.49 72.23 33.75
C PRO A 178 -1.20 72.33 32.40
N LEU A 179 -2.32 73.07 32.37
CA LEU A 179 -2.96 73.40 31.10
C LEU A 179 -1.99 74.23 30.24
N PRO A 180 -1.89 73.98 28.92
CA PRO A 180 -1.01 74.73 28.04
C PRO A 180 -1.30 76.23 28.14
N THR A 181 -0.25 77.06 28.28
CA THR A 181 -0.41 78.51 28.27
C THR A 181 -0.75 78.99 26.86
N LYS A 182 -1.38 80.16 26.75
CA LYS A 182 -1.79 80.75 25.46
C LYS A 182 -0.61 80.90 24.50
N GLU A 183 0.58 81.17 25.01
CA GLU A 183 1.82 81.27 24.24
C GLU A 183 2.22 79.93 23.60
N VAL A 184 2.07 78.82 24.33
CA VAL A 184 2.34 77.47 23.81
C VAL A 184 1.31 77.12 22.72
N ILE A 185 0.03 77.46 22.94
CA ILE A 185 -1.03 77.24 21.97
C ILE A 185 -0.81 78.07 20.69
N ASP A 186 -0.38 79.34 20.83
CA ASP A 186 -0.15 80.22 19.68
C ASP A 186 1.13 79.89 18.92
N LEU A 187 2.14 79.30 19.57
CA LEU A 187 3.32 78.75 18.91
C LEU A 187 2.98 77.50 18.09
N GLU A 188 2.14 76.62 18.63
CA GLU A 188 1.69 75.40 17.95
C GLU A 188 0.75 75.71 16.76
N LYS A 189 -0.06 76.78 16.84
CA LYS A 189 -0.86 77.26 15.70
C LYS A 189 -0.05 77.93 14.59
N LYS A 190 1.23 78.25 14.82
CA LYS A 190 2.15 78.84 13.83
C LYS A 190 3.07 77.81 13.17
N ALA A 191 3.06 76.57 13.66
CA ALA A 191 3.68 75.41 13.01
C ALA A 191 2.69 74.75 12.04
#